data_AF-A0A5E3X4G2-F1
#
_entry.id   AF-A0A5E3X4G2-F1
#
_cell.length_a   1.000
_cell.length_b   1.000
_cell.length_c   1.000
_cell.angle_alpha   90.00
_cell.angle_beta   90.00
_cell.angle_gamma   90.00
#
_symmetry.space_group_name_H-M   'P 1'
#
loop_
_entity.id
_entity.type
_entity.pdbx_description
1 polymer ?
#
loop_
_entity_poly.entity_id
_entity_poly.type
_entity_poly.pdbx_seq_one_letter_code
_entity_poly.pdbx_strand_id
1 'polypeptide(L)'
;MAEQLKEGQEVSWKWGASGHPSGKVAEIVEEGSAEVTSNKGNTVKRNARGPEDPAVKITREGNDVVKLAHELDQVDPEESAAPVS
;
A
#
# COMPACT_ATOMS: atom_id res chain seq x y z
N MET A 1 -4.06 18.88 -4.54
CA MET A 1 -4.98 17.76 -4.29
C MET A 1 -4.09 16.55 -4.12
N ALA A 2 -4.10 15.90 -2.95
CA ALA A 2 -3.41 14.63 -2.79
C ALA A 2 -3.95 13.69 -3.87
N GLU A 3 -3.07 13.18 -4.72
CA GLU A 3 -3.43 12.23 -5.76
C GLU A 3 -4.10 11.04 -5.07
N GLN A 4 -5.40 10.89 -5.31
CA GLN A 4 -6.18 9.81 -4.72
C GLN A 4 -5.57 8.50 -5.18
N LEU A 5 -5.20 7.65 -4.21
CA LEU A 5 -4.72 6.31 -4.49
C LEU A 5 -5.75 5.55 -5.34
N LYS A 6 -5.26 4.71 -6.24
CA LYS A 6 -6.10 3.90 -7.12
C LYS A 6 -5.78 2.43 -6.98
N GLU A 7 -6.79 1.58 -7.09
CA GLU A 7 -6.58 0.14 -7.20
C GLU A 7 -5.68 -0.19 -8.40
N GLY A 8 -4.73 -1.09 -8.20
CA GLY A 8 -3.68 -1.44 -9.15
C GLY A 8 -2.48 -0.47 -9.18
N GLN A 9 -2.56 0.69 -8.53
CA GLN A 9 -1.44 1.62 -8.43
C GLN A 9 -0.30 0.99 -7.66
N GLU A 10 0.92 1.22 -8.12
CA GLU A 10 2.10 0.81 -7.38
C GLU A 10 2.44 1.86 -6.32
N VAL A 11 2.71 1.38 -5.12
CA VAL A 11 3.01 2.20 -3.94
C VAL A 11 4.19 1.60 -3.21
N SER A 12 4.94 2.44 -2.51
CA SER A 12 6.02 2.03 -1.61
C SER A 12 5.80 2.62 -0.22
N TRP A 13 6.48 2.06 0.78
CA TRP A 13 6.39 2.58 2.15
C TRP A 13 7.66 2.27 2.93
N LYS A 14 7.89 3.04 4.00
CA LYS A 14 9.00 2.81 4.91
C LYS A 14 8.77 1.59 5.81
N TRP A 15 9.78 0.71 5.84
CA TRP A 15 9.87 -0.43 6.74
C TRP A 15 11.19 -0.40 7.53
N GLY A 16 11.14 0.08 8.76
CA GLY A 16 12.33 0.21 9.61
C GLY A 16 13.35 1.23 9.07
N ALA A 17 14.64 1.03 9.40
CA ALA A 17 15.70 2.01 9.10
C ALA A 17 16.16 2.04 7.63
N SER A 18 15.92 0.98 6.84
CA SER A 18 16.40 0.92 5.44
C SER A 18 15.50 0.13 4.49
N GLY A 19 14.35 -0.37 4.95
CA GLY A 19 13.41 -1.07 4.07
C GLY A 19 12.51 -0.08 3.35
N HIS A 20 12.45 -0.17 2.03
CA HIS A 20 11.44 0.47 1.18
C HIS A 20 10.78 -0.60 0.31
N PRO A 21 9.97 -1.50 0.90
CA PRO A 21 9.14 -2.41 0.12
C PRO A 21 8.13 -1.63 -0.74
N SER A 22 7.80 -2.23 -1.89
CA SER A 22 6.73 -1.80 -2.78
C SER A 22 5.67 -2.88 -2.95
N GLY A 23 4.53 -2.49 -3.51
CA GLY A 23 3.43 -3.39 -3.83
C GLY A 23 2.33 -2.66 -4.58
N LYS A 24 1.27 -3.38 -4.94
CA LYS A 24 0.13 -2.82 -5.66
C LYS A 24 -1.07 -2.66 -4.75
N VAL A 25 -1.77 -1.55 -4.86
CA VAL A 25 -3.03 -1.31 -4.14
C VAL A 25 -4.05 -2.34 -4.61
N ALA A 26 -4.57 -3.13 -3.68
CA ALA A 26 -5.58 -4.14 -3.93
C ALA A 26 -6.99 -3.67 -3.57
N GLU A 27 -7.11 -2.87 -2.50
CA GLU A 27 -8.38 -2.35 -2.01
C GLU A 27 -8.14 -1.08 -1.20
N ILE A 28 -9.07 -0.12 -1.30
CA ILE A 28 -9.06 1.12 -0.51
C ILE A 28 -10.32 1.14 0.34
N VAL A 29 -10.13 1.23 1.66
CA VAL A 29 -11.19 1.24 2.66
C VAL A 29 -11.23 2.61 3.30
N GLU A 30 -12.22 3.42 2.91
CA GLU A 30 -12.41 4.78 3.45
C GLU A 30 -13.10 4.78 4.82
N GLU A 31 -13.95 3.80 5.08
CA GLU A 31 -14.66 3.62 6.35
C GLU A 31 -14.50 2.19 6.88
N GLY A 32 -14.26 2.05 8.19
CA GLY A 32 -14.07 0.76 8.84
C GLY A 32 -12.60 0.32 8.89
N SER A 33 -12.31 -0.89 8.42
CA SER A 33 -10.97 -1.47 8.56
C SER A 33 -10.60 -2.46 7.45
N ALA A 34 -9.38 -2.34 6.94
CA ALA A 34 -8.75 -3.31 6.06
C ALA A 34 -8.06 -4.41 6.88
N GLU A 35 -8.20 -5.66 6.44
CA GLU A 35 -7.61 -6.83 7.07
C GLU A 35 -6.93 -7.73 6.04
N VAL A 36 -5.76 -8.24 6.39
CA VAL A 36 -5.03 -9.25 5.60
C VAL A 36 -4.59 -10.37 6.52
N THR A 37 -4.68 -11.60 6.03
CA THR A 37 -4.21 -12.79 6.76
C THR A 37 -2.91 -13.27 6.12
N SER A 38 -1.87 -13.32 6.92
CA SER A 38 -0.57 -13.84 6.51
C SER A 38 -0.64 -15.34 6.25
N ASN A 39 0.23 -15.84 5.36
CA ASN A 39 0.44 -17.28 5.12
C ASN A 39 0.75 -18.09 6.41
N LYS A 40 1.20 -17.43 7.49
CA LYS A 40 1.43 -18.04 8.81
C LYS A 40 0.20 -18.02 9.74
N GLY A 41 -0.96 -17.61 9.27
CA GLY A 41 -2.21 -17.52 10.04
C GLY A 41 -2.38 -16.27 10.90
N ASN A 42 -1.47 -15.29 10.79
CA ASN A 42 -1.58 -14.03 11.53
C ASN A 42 -2.43 -13.02 10.77
N THR A 43 -3.47 -12.48 11.41
CA THR A 43 -4.29 -11.41 10.85
C THR A 43 -3.72 -10.05 11.24
N VAL A 44 -3.50 -9.18 10.25
CA VAL A 44 -3.10 -7.78 10.45
C VAL A 44 -4.26 -6.90 10.01
N LYS A 45 -4.66 -5.99 10.90
CA LYS A 45 -5.79 -5.07 10.71
C LYS A 45 -5.35 -3.63 10.79
N ARG A 46 -5.87 -2.79 9.90
CA ARG A 46 -5.78 -1.34 9.99
C ARG A 46 -7.13 -0.66 9.81
N ASN A 47 -7.42 0.27 10.70
CA ASN A 47 -8.65 1.05 10.68
C ASN A 47 -8.43 2.29 9.84
N ALA A 48 -9.35 2.56 8.92
CA ALA A 48 -9.38 3.78 8.15
C ALA A 48 -9.63 4.98 9.07
N ARG A 49 -9.05 6.13 8.74
CA ARG A 49 -9.32 7.39 9.48
C ARG A 49 -10.35 8.27 8.78
N GLY A 50 -10.91 7.80 7.67
CA GLY A 50 -11.85 8.52 6.82
C GLY A 50 -11.35 8.59 5.38
N PRO A 51 -12.09 9.30 4.50
CA PRO A 51 -11.76 9.41 3.07
C PRO A 51 -10.43 10.12 2.79
N GLU A 52 -9.94 10.95 3.72
CA GLU A 52 -8.65 11.64 3.59
C GLU A 52 -7.45 10.75 3.93
N ASP A 53 -7.65 9.70 4.73
CA ASP A 53 -6.61 8.76 5.12
C ASP A 53 -7.20 7.34 5.25
N PRO A 54 -7.57 6.74 4.10
CA PRO A 54 -8.15 5.41 4.06
C PRO A 54 -7.13 4.34 4.47
N ALA A 55 -7.64 3.19 4.92
CA ALA A 55 -6.84 1.99 5.05
C ALA A 55 -6.72 1.30 3.68
N VAL A 56 -5.52 0.91 3.32
CA VAL A 56 -5.17 0.41 1.99
C VAL A 56 -4.61 -1.00 2.13
N LYS A 57 -5.23 -1.96 1.44
CA LYS A 57 -4.67 -3.30 1.25
C LYS A 57 -3.69 -3.24 0.10
N ILE A 58 -2.51 -3.80 0.30
CA ILE A 58 -1.43 -3.81 -0.69
C ILE A 58 -1.00 -5.25 -0.89
N THR A 59 -1.11 -5.71 -2.14
CA THR A 59 -0.66 -7.02 -2.58
C THR A 59 0.79 -6.95 -3.02
N ARG A 60 1.59 -7.92 -2.58
CA ARG A 60 2.97 -8.09 -2.99
C ARG A 60 3.37 -9.57 -2.96
N GLU A 61 4.53 -9.88 -3.53
CA GLU A 61 5.08 -11.23 -3.40
C GLU A 61 5.33 -11.59 -1.93
N GLY A 62 4.93 -12.82 -1.57
CA GLY A 62 5.10 -13.41 -0.26
C GLY A 62 3.96 -13.13 0.72
N ASN A 63 3.59 -11.88 0.98
CA ASN A 63 2.47 -11.58 1.88
C ASN A 63 1.90 -10.16 1.70
N ASP A 64 0.58 -10.08 1.67
CA ASP A 64 -0.16 -8.83 1.65
C ASP A 64 0.00 -8.06 2.96
N VAL A 65 -0.17 -6.74 2.85
CA VAL A 65 -0.11 -5.83 4.01
C VAL A 65 -1.25 -4.82 3.98
N VAL A 66 -1.52 -4.25 5.15
CA VAL A 66 -2.44 -3.13 5.32
C VAL A 66 -1.68 -1.92 5.85
N LYS A 67 -1.90 -0.77 5.22
CA LYS A 67 -1.26 0.51 5.54
C LYS A 67 -2.28 1.65 5.46
N LEU A 68 -2.00 2.78 6.09
CA LEU A 68 -2.77 3.99 5.86
C LEU A 68 -2.22 4.76 4.65
N ALA A 69 -3.09 5.48 3.95
CA ALA A 69 -2.71 6.21 2.75
C ALA A 69 -1.55 7.19 2.99
N HIS A 70 -1.52 7.87 4.15
CA HIS A 70 -0.42 8.77 4.49
C HIS A 70 0.94 8.09 4.73
N GLU A 71 0.97 6.76 4.89
CA GLU A 71 2.22 5.99 5.01
C GLU A 71 2.80 5.61 3.65
N LEU A 72 2.07 5.85 2.56
CA LEU A 72 2.40 5.39 1.22
C LEU A 72 2.99 6.51 0.38
N ASP A 73 4.12 6.18 -0.24
CA ASP A 73 4.73 6.96 -1.30
C ASP A 73 4.26 6.41 -2.64
N GLN A 74 3.71 7.27 -3.50
CA GLN A 74 3.35 6.90 -4.87
C GLN A 74 4.65 6.68 -5.65
N VAL A 75 4.74 5.55 -6.36
CA VAL A 75 5.82 5.36 -7.33
C VAL A 75 5.27 5.70 -8.71
N ASP A 76 5.80 6.78 -9.28
CA ASP A 76 5.47 7.16 -10.64
C ASP A 76 5.88 6.04 -11.61
N PRO A 77 5.00 5.62 -12.52
CA PRO A 77 5.32 4.59 -13.50
C PRO A 77 6.43 5.02 -14.48
N GLU A 78 6.77 6.30 -14.55
CA GLU A 78 7.84 6.82 -15.42
C GLU A 78 9.27 6.53 -14.89
N GLU A 79 9.46 6.22 -13.61
CA GLU A 79 10.83 5.96 -13.07
C GLU A 79 11.24 4.48 -13.08
N SER A 80 10.29 3.56 -13.29
CA SER A 80 10.57 2.11 -13.38
C SER A 80 10.93 1.64 -14.80
N ALA A 81 10.69 2.48 -15.81
CA ALA A 81 11.08 2.22 -17.20
C ALA A 81 12.34 3.02 -17.58
N ALA A 82 13.45 2.78 -16.89
CA ALA A 82 14.74 3.26 -17.40
C ALA A 82 14.97 2.68 -18.81
N PRO A 83 15.28 3.49 -19.84
CA PRO A 83 15.68 2.95 -21.13
C PRO A 83 17.01 2.22 -20.93
N VAL A 84 16.98 0.89 -21.08
CA VAL A 84 18.19 0.11 -21.32
C VAL A 84 18.87 0.72 -22.55
N SER A 85 20.03 1.38 -22.34
CA SER A 85 20.94 1.79 -23.42
C SER A 85 21.79 0.62 -23.87
#